data_AF-A0A432RMU8-F1
#
_entry.id   AF-A0A432RMU8-F1
#
_cell.length_a   1.000
_cell.length_b   1.000
_cell.length_c   1.000
_cell.angle_alpha   90.00
_cell.angle_beta   90.00
_cell.angle_gamma   90.00
#
_symmetry.space_group_name_H-M   'P 1'
#
loop_
_entity.id
_entity.type
_entity.pdbx_description
1 polymer ?
#
loop_
_entity_poly.entity_id
_entity_poly.type
_entity_poly.pdbx_seq_one_letter_code
_entity_poly.pdbx_strand_id
1 'polypeptide(L)'
;MKDDLPFLNQQRLDAIFNNVYSGAVPELHSTVPFEDERLEALARILFAMQHFNYQFRPDATHKLYSLMSKIIKFEQNSEGTTLWLALILAIKELYGFSNKKLVEVMKQVSVRK
;
A
#
# COMPACT_ATOMS: atom_id res chain seq x y z
N MET A 1 -10.94 -0.70 -18.08
CA MET A 1 -10.71 -1.10 -16.67
C MET A 1 -9.96 -0.06 -15.83
N LYS A 2 -9.27 0.94 -16.42
CA LYS A 2 -8.64 2.03 -15.64
C LYS A 2 -9.63 3.10 -15.14
N ASP A 3 -10.79 3.22 -15.79
CA ASP A 3 -11.72 4.33 -15.57
C ASP A 3 -12.60 4.21 -14.31
N ASP A 4 -12.59 3.04 -13.65
CA ASP A 4 -13.41 2.77 -12.45
C ASP A 4 -12.63 2.73 -11.14
N LEU A 5 -11.30 2.89 -11.17
CA LEU A 5 -10.51 2.91 -9.94
C LEU A 5 -10.68 4.26 -9.21
N PRO A 6 -10.93 4.24 -7.88
CA PRO A 6 -10.96 5.46 -7.09
C PRO A 6 -9.65 6.26 -7.24
N PHE A 7 -9.75 7.58 -7.38
CA PHE A 7 -8.60 8.46 -7.34
C PHE A 7 -7.91 8.40 -5.96
N LEU A 8 -6.58 8.29 -5.95
CA LEU A 8 -5.75 8.24 -4.74
C LEU A 8 -5.25 9.64 -4.36
N ASN A 9 -6.05 10.35 -3.56
CA ASN A 9 -5.60 11.54 -2.83
C ASN A 9 -4.97 11.13 -1.48
N GLN A 10 -4.36 12.10 -0.78
CA GLN A 10 -3.76 11.89 0.53
C GLN A 10 -4.70 11.19 1.53
N GLN A 11 -5.94 11.67 1.68
CA GLN A 11 -6.91 11.12 2.64
C GLN A 11 -7.18 9.62 2.40
N ARG A 12 -7.39 9.22 1.14
CA ARG A 12 -7.63 7.83 0.77
C ARG A 12 -6.39 6.96 0.95
N LEU A 13 -5.23 7.50 0.59
CA LEU A 13 -3.96 6.82 0.83
C LEU A 13 -3.76 6.58 2.33
N ASP A 14 -3.95 7.60 3.16
CA ASP A 14 -3.80 7.49 4.60
C ASP A 14 -4.82 6.50 5.20
N ALA A 15 -6.06 6.48 4.73
CA ALA A 15 -7.04 5.48 5.12
C ALA A 15 -6.55 4.05 4.80
N ILE A 16 -6.05 3.82 3.58
CA ILE A 16 -5.51 2.52 3.17
C ILE A 16 -4.27 2.14 4.00
N PHE A 17 -3.31 3.05 4.17
CA PHE A 17 -2.05 2.78 4.90
C PHE A 17 -2.24 2.66 6.42
N ASN A 18 -3.26 3.29 7.00
CA ASN A 18 -3.62 3.06 8.41
C ASN A 18 -4.03 1.60 8.68
N ASN A 19 -4.54 0.94 7.65
CA ASN A 19 -5.01 -0.45 7.64
C ASN A 19 -3.96 -1.45 7.09
N VAL A 20 -2.72 -1.01 6.81
CA VAL A 20 -1.68 -1.82 6.13
C VAL A 20 -1.33 -3.15 6.81
N TYR A 21 -1.54 -3.26 8.13
CA TYR A 21 -1.27 -4.49 8.88
C TYR A 21 -2.51 -5.40 9.01
N SER A 22 -3.70 -4.83 8.83
CA SER A 22 -4.98 -5.53 8.98
C SER A 22 -5.28 -6.50 7.85
N GLY A 23 -4.69 -6.29 6.68
CA GLY A 23 -4.79 -7.21 5.54
C GLY A 23 -3.96 -8.50 5.71
N ALA A 24 -2.95 -8.49 6.58
CA ALA A 24 -2.02 -9.61 6.77
C ALA A 24 -2.25 -10.39 8.06
N VAL A 25 -2.83 -9.76 9.09
CA VAL A 25 -3.10 -10.36 10.40
C VAL A 25 -4.58 -10.16 10.72
N PRO A 26 -5.43 -11.20 10.62
CA PRO A 26 -6.88 -11.10 10.86
C PRO A 26 -7.25 -10.54 12.24
N GLU A 27 -6.38 -10.71 13.23
CA GLU A 27 -6.56 -10.25 14.61
C GLU A 27 -6.26 -8.76 14.80
N LEU A 28 -5.51 -8.14 13.88
CA LEU A 28 -5.25 -6.70 13.86
C LEU A 28 -6.37 -5.99 13.10
N HIS A 29 -7.60 -6.02 13.64
CA HIS A 29 -8.69 -5.18 13.14
C HIS A 29 -8.27 -3.71 13.20
N SER A 30 -8.11 -3.08 12.04
CA SER A 30 -8.00 -1.64 12.00
C SER A 30 -9.36 -1.02 12.28
N THR A 31 -9.30 0.05 13.07
CA THR A 31 -10.41 0.78 13.68
C THR A 31 -10.92 1.93 12.82
N VAL A 32 -10.35 2.16 11.63
CA VAL A 32 -10.75 3.29 10.78
C VAL A 32 -11.65 2.78 9.65
N PRO A 33 -12.97 3.03 9.73
CA PRO A 33 -13.88 2.70 8.63
C PRO A 33 -13.54 3.51 7.38
N PHE A 34 -13.74 2.92 6.22
CA PHE A 34 -13.62 3.63 4.95
C PHE A 34 -14.83 4.53 4.74
N GLU A 35 -14.60 5.69 4.12
CA GLU A 35 -15.63 6.73 3.93
C GLU A 35 -16.68 6.36 2.89
N ASP A 36 -16.32 5.50 1.93
CA ASP A 36 -17.21 5.09 0.83
C ASP A 36 -16.97 3.62 0.41
N GLU A 37 -18.02 2.96 -0.08
CA GLU A 37 -18.00 1.55 -0.48
C GLU A 37 -16.99 1.25 -1.60
N ARG A 38 -16.70 2.22 -2.47
CA ARG A 38 -15.72 2.01 -3.56
C ARG A 38 -14.30 2.01 -3.02
N LEU A 39 -13.99 2.86 -2.04
CA LEU A 39 -12.72 2.85 -1.34
C LEU A 39 -12.53 1.57 -0.54
N GLU A 40 -13.58 1.08 0.11
CA GLU A 40 -13.54 -0.21 0.80
C GLU A 40 -13.28 -1.36 -0.18
N ALA A 41 -14.00 -1.42 -1.30
CA ALA A 41 -13.80 -2.43 -2.33
C ALA A 41 -12.37 -2.38 -2.92
N LEU A 42 -11.85 -1.18 -3.17
CA LEU A 42 -10.46 -0.97 -3.58
C LEU A 42 -9.47 -1.51 -2.54
N ALA A 43 -9.67 -1.17 -1.26
CA ALA A 43 -8.80 -1.61 -0.18
C ALA A 43 -8.76 -3.14 -0.06
N ARG A 44 -9.91 -3.82 -0.19
CA ARG A 44 -9.97 -5.29 -0.20
C ARG A 44 -9.12 -5.90 -1.32
N ILE A 45 -9.18 -5.34 -2.54
CA ILE A 45 -8.33 -5.79 -3.66
C ILE A 45 -6.85 -5.54 -3.35
N LEU A 46 -6.52 -4.34 -2.87
CA LEU A 46 -5.15 -3.98 -2.53
C LEU A 46 -4.56 -4.87 -1.44
N PHE A 47 -5.33 -5.22 -0.41
CA PHE A 47 -4.88 -6.11 0.66
C PHE A 47 -4.75 -7.56 0.22
N ALA A 48 -5.62 -8.06 -0.67
CA ALA A 48 -5.43 -9.37 -1.28
C ALA A 48 -4.12 -9.42 -2.10
N MET A 49 -3.86 -8.39 -2.90
CA MET A 49 -2.60 -8.26 -3.65
C MET A 49 -1.39 -8.07 -2.74
N GLN A 50 -1.51 -7.29 -1.66
CA GLN A 50 -0.48 -7.11 -0.66
C GLN A 50 -0.10 -8.45 -0.02
N HIS A 51 -1.09 -9.25 0.40
CA HIS A 51 -0.85 -10.55 0.99
C HIS A 51 -0.12 -11.48 0.02
N PHE A 52 -0.57 -11.53 -1.25
CA PHE A 52 0.12 -12.28 -2.30
C PHE A 52 1.56 -11.79 -2.51
N ASN A 53 1.78 -10.49 -2.62
CA ASN A 53 3.11 -9.90 -2.81
C ASN A 53 4.04 -10.17 -1.63
N TYR A 54 3.51 -10.12 -0.40
CA TYR A 54 4.25 -10.41 0.82
C TYR A 54 4.72 -11.87 0.85
N GLN A 55 3.81 -12.81 0.56
CA GLN A 55 4.10 -14.25 0.62
C GLN A 55 4.99 -14.73 -0.53
N PHE A 56 4.76 -14.23 -1.75
CA PHE A 56 5.30 -14.87 -2.97
C PHE A 56 6.24 -13.99 -3.79
N ARG A 57 6.43 -12.71 -3.43
CA ARG A 57 7.25 -11.78 -4.24
C ARG A 57 8.26 -10.94 -3.44
N PRO A 58 9.08 -11.57 -2.57
CA PRO A 58 10.07 -10.86 -1.76
C PRO A 58 11.10 -10.08 -2.58
N ASP A 59 11.52 -10.60 -3.75
CA ASP A 59 12.46 -9.88 -4.62
C ASP A 59 11.88 -8.58 -5.19
N ALA A 60 10.58 -8.57 -5.48
CA ALA A 60 9.91 -7.41 -6.03
C ALA A 60 9.73 -6.31 -4.97
N THR A 61 9.38 -6.70 -3.74
CA THR A 61 9.28 -5.78 -2.60
C THR A 61 10.67 -5.23 -2.21
N HIS A 62 11.71 -6.07 -2.23
CA HIS A 62 13.08 -5.64 -1.97
C HIS A 62 13.60 -4.64 -3.01
N LYS A 63 13.32 -4.86 -4.30
CA LYS A 63 13.66 -3.89 -5.36
C LYS A 63 12.99 -2.53 -5.12
N LEU A 64 11.77 -2.52 -4.59
CA LEU A 64 11.05 -1.30 -4.23
C LEU A 64 11.65 -0.55 -3.04
N TYR A 65 12.33 -1.26 -2.12
CA TYR A 65 12.94 -0.65 -0.92
C TYR A 65 13.82 0.54 -1.28
N SER A 66 14.74 0.36 -2.24
CA SER A 66 15.68 1.43 -2.65
C SER A 66 15.00 2.67 -3.24
N LEU A 67 13.83 2.50 -3.85
CA LEU A 67 13.05 3.59 -4.43
C LEU A 67 12.26 4.32 -3.34
N MET A 68 11.63 3.57 -2.43
CA MET A 68 10.73 4.11 -1.42
C MET A 68 11.48 4.65 -0.19
N SER A 69 12.66 4.12 0.14
CA SER A 69 13.48 4.59 1.28
C SER A 69 13.95 6.04 1.14
N LYS A 70 13.89 6.60 -0.07
CA LYS A 70 14.18 8.02 -0.35
C LYS A 70 13.07 8.97 0.12
N ILE A 71 11.86 8.44 0.36
CA ILE A 71 10.68 9.24 0.73
C ILE A 71 10.07 8.81 2.06
N ILE A 72 10.17 7.53 2.41
CA ILE A 72 9.67 6.95 3.66
C ILE A 72 10.84 6.34 4.41
N LYS A 73 10.96 6.64 5.71
CA LYS A 73 11.98 6.03 6.57
C LYS A 73 11.48 4.66 7.04
N PHE A 74 11.95 3.60 6.39
CA PHE A 74 11.64 2.23 6.78
C PHE A 74 12.62 1.70 7.82
N GLU A 75 12.10 0.91 8.76
CA GLU A 75 12.91 0.04 9.59
C GLU A 75 13.56 -1.06 8.71
N GLN A 76 14.84 -1.34 8.94
CA GLN A 76 15.54 -2.38 8.20
C GLN A 76 15.12 -3.76 8.72
N ASN A 77 14.95 -4.72 7.81
CA ASN A 77 14.63 -6.12 8.12
C ASN A 77 13.36 -6.32 8.98
N SER A 78 12.41 -5.40 8.86
CA SER A 78 11.13 -5.45 9.57
C SER A 78 10.04 -6.06 8.70
N GLU A 79 9.22 -6.93 9.29
CA GLU A 79 8.01 -7.46 8.66
C GLU A 79 7.08 -6.32 8.24
N GLY A 80 6.96 -5.28 9.07
CA GLY A 80 6.14 -4.10 8.79
C GLY A 80 6.60 -3.39 7.51
N THR A 81 7.91 -3.23 7.33
CA THR A 81 8.50 -2.67 6.11
C THR A 81 8.12 -3.50 4.88
N THR A 82 8.20 -4.82 4.96
CA THR A 82 7.85 -5.71 3.84
C THR A 82 6.36 -5.60 3.50
N LEU A 83 5.48 -5.53 4.50
CA LEU A 83 4.04 -5.33 4.30
C LEU A 83 3.72 -3.99 3.65
N TRP A 84 4.38 -2.90 4.05
CA TRP A 84 4.28 -1.61 3.38
C TRP A 84 4.71 -1.69 1.91
N LEU A 85 5.87 -2.28 1.64
CA LEU A 85 6.39 -2.41 0.28
C LEU A 85 5.51 -3.30 -0.61
N ALA A 86 4.92 -4.35 -0.04
CA ALA A 86 3.96 -5.22 -0.71
C ALA A 86 2.68 -4.48 -1.12
N LEU A 87 2.17 -3.57 -0.26
CA LEU A 87 1.02 -2.72 -0.56
C LEU A 87 1.36 -1.66 -1.60
N ILE A 88 2.52 -1.03 -1.49
CA ILE A 88 3.01 -0.06 -2.49
C ILE A 88 3.14 -0.75 -3.86
N LEU A 89 3.65 -1.99 -3.90
CA LEU A 89 3.72 -2.78 -5.12
C LEU A 89 2.32 -3.07 -5.69
N ALA A 90 1.35 -3.42 -4.84
CA ALA A 90 -0.04 -3.62 -5.26
C ALA A 90 -0.63 -2.35 -5.89
N ILE A 91 -0.44 -1.18 -5.26
CA ILE A 91 -0.89 0.11 -5.81
C ILE A 91 -0.22 0.38 -7.17
N LYS A 92 1.09 0.14 -7.28
CA LYS A 92 1.84 0.33 -8.53
C LYS A 92 1.24 -0.50 -9.66
N GLU A 93 0.99 -1.78 -9.41
CA GLU A 93 0.52 -2.72 -10.44
C GLU A 93 -0.95 -2.49 -10.80
N LEU A 94 -1.82 -2.29 -9.80
CA LEU A 94 -3.25 -2.07 -10.03
C LEU A 94 -3.52 -0.80 -10.85
N TYR A 95 -2.81 0.30 -10.56
CA TYR A 95 -2.95 1.56 -11.28
C TYR A 95 -2.05 1.65 -12.53
N GLY A 96 -1.12 0.71 -12.71
CA GLY A 96 -0.12 0.73 -13.78
C GLY A 96 0.78 1.96 -13.71
N PHE A 97 1.23 2.34 -12.51
CA PHE A 97 2.09 3.51 -12.31
C PHE A 97 3.55 3.23 -12.72
N SER A 98 4.15 4.23 -13.36
CA SER A 98 5.61 4.30 -13.48
C SER A 98 6.26 4.56 -12.12
N ASN A 99 7.55 4.27 -11.97
CA ASN A 99 8.28 4.55 -10.73
C ASN A 99 8.20 6.04 -10.34
N LYS A 100 8.28 6.95 -11.31
CA LYS A 100 8.15 8.39 -11.07
C LYS A 100 6.78 8.73 -10.49
N LYS A 101 5.70 8.23 -11.12
CA LYS A 101 4.34 8.50 -10.66
C LYS A 101 4.08 7.88 -9.28
N LEU A 102 4.58 6.66 -9.05
CA LEU A 102 4.47 6.01 -7.75
C LEU A 102 5.12 6.84 -6.64
N VAL A 103 6.33 7.38 -6.88
CA VAL A 103 6.99 8.26 -5.90
C VAL A 103 6.16 9.53 -5.63
N GLU A 104 5.58 10.15 -6.67
CA GLU A 104 4.70 11.31 -6.50
C GLU A 104 3.44 10.98 -5.67
N VAL A 105 2.84 9.81 -5.88
CA VAL A 105 1.68 9.36 -5.11
C VAL A 105 2.08 9.05 -3.66
N MET A 106 3.18 8.31 -3.45
CA MET A 106 3.63 7.90 -2.11
C MET A 106 4.13 9.07 -1.25
N LYS A 107 4.56 10.19 -1.85
CA LYS A 107 4.86 11.43 -1.11
C LYS A 107 3.65 12.05 -0.39
N GLN A 108 2.43 11.70 -0.82
CA GLN A 108 1.21 12.19 -0.19
C GLN A 108 0.86 11.43 1.09
N VAL A 109 1.42 10.23 1.29
CA VAL A 109 1.15 9.43 2.50
C VAL A 109 1.74 10.15 3.72
N SER A 110 0.88 10.47 4.68
CA SER A 110 1.26 11.18 5.90
C SER A 110 1.30 10.29 7.13
N VAL A 111 0.71 9.10 7.06
CA VAL A 111 0.79 8.09 8.12
C VAL A 111 2.24 7.71 8.37
N ARG A 112 2.68 7.82 9.64
CA ARG A 112 3.98 7.38 10.13
C ARG A 112 3.72 6.56 11.39
N LYS A 113 3.63 5.24 11.23
CA LYS A 113 3.53 4.29 12.35
C LYS A 113 4.90 3.66 12.55
#